data_AF-A0A268S4I4-F1
#
_entry.id   AF-A0A268S4I4-F1
#
_cell.length_a   1.000
_cell.length_b   1.000
_cell.length_c   1.000
_cell.angle_alpha   90.00
_cell.angle_beta   90.00
_cell.angle_gamma   90.00
#
_symmetry.space_group_name_H-M   'P 1'
#
loop_
_entity.id
_entity.type
_entity.pdbx_description
1 polymer ?
#
loop_
_entity_poly.entity_id
_entity_poly.type
_entity_poly.pdbx_seq_one_letter_code
_entity_poly.pdbx_strand_id
1 'polypeptide(L)'
;MVSGTRITTTSAENKTYKVLPFYALLFSAIGMIHKRGVINDFVIKDYLNYSKLEEIPKLIRPKLVEKMVSDLLNSELPIEPLSSRFNCERIAELKEMTHDIGLNLSDTYRIPFNVRLNEKMVDEIQALHKNHTEKLGEIIELSIANYVLEVEEDYFNVVIKFFFYQVIKAEKN
;
A
#
# COMPACT_ATOMS: atom_id res chain seq x y z
N MET A 1 42.64 23.53 11.17
CA MET A 1 41.23 23.89 10.87
C MET A 1 41.14 23.97 9.36
N VAL A 2 40.54 23.02 8.64
CA VAL A 2 39.10 22.75 8.58
C VAL A 2 38.90 21.23 8.48
N SER A 3 38.15 20.64 9.42
CA SER A 3 37.68 19.26 9.33
C SER A 3 36.53 19.23 8.33
N GLY A 4 36.75 18.62 7.18
CA GLY A 4 35.71 18.39 6.18
C GLY A 4 34.77 17.31 6.68
N THR A 5 33.59 17.69 7.14
CA THR A 5 32.50 16.77 7.45
C THR A 5 32.08 16.06 6.17
N ARG A 6 32.53 14.82 5.99
CA ARG A 6 31.95 13.91 5.00
C ARG A 6 30.50 13.65 5.41
N ILE A 7 29.57 14.26 4.70
CA ILE A 7 28.17 13.83 4.71
C ILE A 7 28.14 12.48 4.02
N THR A 8 28.14 11.40 4.80
CA THR A 8 27.78 10.08 4.29
C THR A 8 26.30 10.12 3.99
N THR A 9 25.94 10.29 2.72
CA THR A 9 24.63 9.86 2.23
C THR A 9 24.58 8.35 2.35
N THR A 10 24.14 7.85 3.50
CA THR A 10 23.85 6.44 3.71
C THR A 10 22.79 6.05 2.68
N SER A 11 23.17 5.25 1.69
CA SER A 11 22.22 4.67 0.77
C SER A 11 21.34 3.71 1.57
N ALA A 12 20.18 4.15 2.05
CA ALA A 12 19.24 3.26 2.73
C ALA A 12 19.03 2.00 1.87
N GLU A 13 19.52 0.87 2.36
CA GLU A 13 19.51 -0.41 1.66
C GLU A 13 18.07 -0.88 1.44
N ASN A 14 17.83 -1.64 0.37
CA ASN A 14 16.55 -2.30 0.16
C ASN A 14 16.35 -3.32 1.28
N LYS A 15 15.46 -3.02 2.24
CA LYS A 15 15.05 -3.95 3.28
C LYS A 15 13.86 -4.78 2.79
N THR A 16 13.88 -6.07 3.12
CA THR A 16 12.77 -6.99 2.84
C THR A 16 11.88 -7.10 4.06
N TYR A 17 10.61 -6.72 3.90
CA TYR A 17 9.56 -6.92 4.89
C TYR A 17 8.77 -8.19 4.56
N LYS A 18 7.92 -8.67 5.48
CA LYS A 18 7.06 -9.83 5.26
C LYS A 18 5.60 -9.44 5.42
N VAL A 19 4.81 -9.60 4.36
CA VAL A 19 3.38 -9.26 4.35
C VAL A 19 2.53 -10.42 3.83
N LEU A 20 1.24 -10.43 4.13
CA LEU A 20 0.29 -11.38 3.57
C LEU A 20 0.14 -11.14 2.06
N PRO A 21 0.05 -12.22 1.25
CA PRO A 21 -0.05 -12.14 -0.20
C PRO A 21 -1.15 -11.20 -0.69
N PHE A 22 -2.31 -11.19 -0.02
CA PHE A 22 -3.43 -10.29 -0.33
C PHE A 22 -2.99 -8.82 -0.38
N TYR A 23 -2.32 -8.33 0.66
CA TYR A 23 -1.88 -6.94 0.71
C TYR A 23 -0.76 -6.64 -0.30
N ALA A 24 0.07 -7.62 -0.64
CA ALA A 24 1.07 -7.43 -1.70
C ALA A 24 0.41 -7.25 -3.08
N LEU A 25 -0.62 -8.04 -3.41
CA LEU A 25 -1.38 -7.90 -4.65
C LEU A 25 -2.17 -6.59 -4.69
N LEU A 26 -2.82 -6.25 -3.57
CA LEU A 26 -3.56 -4.99 -3.44
C LEU A 26 -2.65 -3.78 -3.65
N PHE A 27 -1.46 -3.80 -3.02
CA PHE A 27 -0.48 -2.76 -3.22
C PHE A 27 0.06 -2.72 -4.66
N SER A 28 0.20 -3.87 -5.33
CA SER A 28 0.56 -3.92 -6.75
C SER A 28 -0.47 -3.20 -7.61
N ALA A 29 -1.76 -3.45 -7.38
CA ALA A 29 -2.86 -2.79 -8.09
C ALA A 29 -2.85 -1.27 -7.87
N ILE A 30 -2.73 -0.83 -6.61
CA ILE A 30 -2.63 0.60 -6.29
C ILE A 30 -1.37 1.21 -6.92
N GLY A 31 -0.25 0.48 -6.92
CA GLY A 31 0.98 0.89 -7.57
C GLY A 31 0.84 1.09 -9.08
N MET A 32 0.04 0.26 -9.77
CA MET A 32 -0.26 0.44 -11.20
C MET A 32 -1.00 1.77 -11.44
N ILE A 33 -1.97 2.10 -10.60
CA ILE A 33 -2.74 3.35 -10.69
C ILE A 33 -1.79 4.56 -10.52
N HIS A 34 -1.00 4.57 -9.44
CA HIS A 34 -0.09 5.68 -9.12
C HIS A 34 1.14 5.81 -10.02
N LYS A 35 1.51 4.75 -10.76
CA LYS A 35 2.59 4.84 -11.76
C LYS A 35 2.23 5.81 -12.89
N ARG A 36 0.94 6.04 -13.16
CA ARG A 36 0.41 7.03 -14.11
C ARG A 36 1.16 7.00 -15.46
N GLY A 37 1.15 5.83 -16.09
CA GLY A 37 1.68 5.63 -17.45
C GLY A 37 0.57 5.84 -18.49
N VAL A 38 0.93 6.10 -19.76
CA VAL A 38 -0.03 6.42 -20.84
C VAL A 38 -1.21 5.45 -20.90
N ILE A 39 -0.94 4.14 -20.82
CA ILE A 39 -1.99 3.12 -20.83
C ILE A 39 -2.89 3.20 -19.60
N ASN A 40 -2.31 3.39 -18.41
CA ASN A 40 -3.09 3.45 -17.17
C ASN A 40 -3.94 4.73 -17.13
N ASP A 41 -3.41 5.86 -17.58
CA ASP A 41 -4.15 7.11 -17.68
C ASP A 41 -5.32 6.98 -18.66
N PHE A 42 -5.11 6.37 -19.82
CA PHE A 42 -6.19 6.05 -20.77
C PHE A 42 -7.24 5.12 -20.14
N VAL A 43 -6.81 4.05 -19.48
CA VAL A 43 -7.75 3.12 -18.83
C VAL A 43 -8.58 3.85 -17.76
N ILE A 44 -7.95 4.64 -16.90
CA ILE A 44 -8.65 5.33 -15.82
C ILE A 44 -9.60 6.40 -16.38
N LYS A 45 -9.12 7.23 -17.30
CA LYS A 45 -9.88 8.38 -17.81
C LYS A 45 -10.91 7.99 -18.86
N ASP A 46 -10.51 7.22 -19.87
CA ASP A 46 -11.32 6.98 -21.05
C ASP A 46 -12.13 5.68 -20.96
N TYR A 47 -11.53 4.59 -20.46
CA TYR A 47 -12.22 3.30 -20.35
C TYR A 47 -13.12 3.21 -19.11
N LEU A 48 -12.61 3.65 -17.95
CA LEU A 48 -13.34 3.65 -16.68
C LEU A 48 -14.15 4.93 -16.46
N ASN A 49 -14.00 5.93 -17.34
CA ASN A 49 -14.67 7.23 -17.24
C ASN A 49 -14.46 7.94 -15.88
N TYR A 50 -13.29 7.77 -15.25
CA TYR A 50 -12.96 8.39 -13.98
C TYR A 50 -12.35 9.79 -14.22
N SER A 51 -13.16 10.83 -14.03
CA SER A 51 -12.82 12.22 -14.38
C SER A 51 -11.79 12.87 -13.46
N LYS A 52 -11.62 12.35 -12.24
CA LYS A 52 -10.72 12.89 -11.20
C LYS A 52 -9.30 12.33 -11.27
N LEU A 53 -8.84 11.88 -12.44
CA LEU A 53 -7.51 11.30 -12.60
C LEU A 53 -6.40 12.25 -12.10
N GLU A 54 -6.53 13.55 -12.33
CA GLU A 54 -5.54 14.56 -11.92
C GLU A 54 -5.40 14.72 -10.40
N GLU A 55 -6.40 14.28 -9.62
CA GLU A 55 -6.34 14.28 -8.15
C GLU A 55 -5.50 13.10 -7.62
N ILE A 56 -5.23 12.08 -8.46
CA ILE A 56 -4.42 10.92 -8.08
C ILE A 56 -2.93 11.24 -8.30
N PRO A 57 -2.13 11.34 -7.22
CA PRO A 57 -0.74 11.74 -7.34
C PRO A 57 0.10 10.66 -8.05
N LYS A 58 1.02 11.09 -8.91
CA LYS A 58 1.99 10.18 -9.54
C LYS A 58 3.10 9.82 -8.54
N LEU A 59 3.12 8.57 -8.09
CA LEU A 59 4.05 8.10 -7.06
C LEU A 59 4.76 6.83 -7.51
N ILE A 60 6.09 6.83 -7.37
CA ILE A 60 6.88 5.60 -7.48
C ILE A 60 6.67 4.72 -6.24
N ARG A 61 6.92 3.42 -6.37
CA ARG A 61 6.67 2.40 -5.33
C ARG A 61 7.17 2.80 -3.92
N PRO A 62 8.43 3.27 -3.71
CA PRO A 62 8.88 3.68 -2.38
C PRO A 62 8.09 4.85 -1.82
N LYS A 63 7.83 5.88 -2.65
CA LYS A 63 7.10 7.08 -2.25
C LYS A 63 5.62 6.79 -1.94
N LEU A 64 5.04 5.82 -2.63
CA LEU A 64 3.68 5.37 -2.35
C LEU A 64 3.57 4.72 -0.96
N VAL A 65 4.49 3.81 -0.61
CA VAL A 65 4.49 3.22 0.75
C VAL A 65 4.75 4.30 1.79
N GLU A 66 5.73 5.18 1.57
CA GLU A 66 6.02 6.27 2.51
C GLU A 66 4.80 7.16 2.73
N LYS A 67 4.06 7.48 1.67
CA LYS A 67 2.82 8.24 1.78
C LYS A 67 1.78 7.48 2.60
N MET A 68 1.49 6.21 2.26
CA MET A 68 0.48 5.42 2.97
C MET A 68 0.80 5.26 4.46
N VAL A 69 2.07 5.00 4.79
CA VAL A 69 2.54 4.92 6.17
C VAL A 69 2.41 6.29 6.84
N SER A 70 2.85 7.37 6.21
CA SER A 70 2.72 8.70 6.80
C SER A 70 1.25 9.08 7.03
N ASP A 71 0.36 8.76 6.11
CA ASP A 71 -1.08 9.02 6.25
C ASP A 71 -1.65 8.21 7.44
N LEU A 72 -1.23 6.95 7.61
CA LEU A 72 -1.59 6.12 8.76
C LEU A 72 -1.08 6.72 10.07
N LEU A 73 0.19 7.15 10.11
CA LEU A 73 0.81 7.70 11.33
C LEU A 73 0.25 9.07 11.73
N ASN A 74 -0.22 9.84 10.75
CA ASN A 74 -0.85 11.14 10.98
C ASN A 74 -2.37 11.04 11.21
N SER A 75 -2.94 9.84 11.18
CA SER A 75 -4.35 9.61 11.51
C SER A 75 -4.61 10.02 12.96
N GLU A 76 -5.67 10.80 13.19
CA GLU A 76 -6.12 11.16 14.54
C GLU A 76 -6.65 9.95 15.34
N LEU A 77 -6.96 8.85 14.65
CA LEU A 77 -7.40 7.61 15.29
C LEU A 77 -6.22 6.85 15.90
N PRO A 78 -6.36 6.33 17.13
CA PRO A 78 -5.34 5.47 17.71
C PRO A 78 -5.10 4.22 16.86
N ILE A 79 -3.91 3.63 16.95
CA ILE A 79 -3.48 2.48 16.14
C ILE A 79 -4.34 1.23 16.40
N GLU A 80 -4.82 1.04 17.63
CA GLU A 80 -5.73 -0.07 17.95
C GLU A 80 -7.04 -0.03 17.13
N PRO A 81 -7.74 1.11 17.01
CA PRO A 81 -8.80 1.26 16.02
C PRO A 81 -8.37 1.00 14.57
N LEU A 82 -7.11 1.29 14.19
CA LEU A 82 -6.63 1.04 12.84
C LEU A 82 -6.54 -0.46 12.54
N SER A 83 -6.31 -1.32 13.54
CA SER A 83 -6.33 -2.78 13.37
C SER A 83 -7.68 -3.29 12.82
N SER A 84 -8.79 -2.62 13.18
CA SER A 84 -10.12 -2.96 12.67
C SER A 84 -10.27 -2.73 11.16
N ARG A 85 -9.42 -1.89 10.55
CA ARG A 85 -9.44 -1.60 9.10
C ARG A 85 -9.11 -2.83 8.26
N PHE A 86 -8.42 -3.83 8.82
CA PHE A 86 -8.23 -5.13 8.16
C PHE A 86 -9.53 -5.88 7.88
N ASN A 87 -10.59 -5.53 8.60
CA ASN A 87 -11.90 -6.17 8.51
C ASN A 87 -12.98 -5.17 8.02
N CYS A 88 -12.59 -4.06 7.39
CA CYS A 88 -13.58 -3.15 6.81
C CYS A 88 -14.25 -3.77 5.58
N GLU A 89 -15.47 -3.32 5.28
CA GLU A 89 -16.29 -3.82 4.17
C GLU A 89 -15.53 -3.82 2.84
N ARG A 90 -14.78 -2.75 2.55
CA ARG A 90 -13.98 -2.63 1.33
C ARG A 90 -12.87 -3.68 1.21
N ILE A 91 -12.24 -4.05 2.33
CA ILE A 91 -11.21 -5.10 2.34
C ILE A 91 -11.86 -6.48 2.22
N ALA A 92 -13.01 -6.69 2.87
CA ALA A 92 -13.77 -7.93 2.72
C ALA A 92 -14.20 -8.15 1.26
N GLU A 93 -14.70 -7.10 0.60
CA GLU A 93 -15.10 -7.16 -0.81
C GLU A 93 -13.93 -7.48 -1.74
N LEU A 94 -12.77 -6.84 -1.55
CA LEU A 94 -11.58 -7.18 -2.33
C LEU A 94 -11.11 -8.62 -2.06
N LYS A 95 -11.21 -9.12 -0.83
CA LYS A 95 -10.90 -10.53 -0.54
C LYS A 95 -11.87 -11.47 -1.25
N GLU A 96 -13.17 -11.16 -1.24
CA GLU A 96 -14.19 -11.93 -1.96
C GLU A 96 -13.87 -12.01 -3.45
N MET A 97 -13.43 -10.92 -4.08
CA MET A 97 -12.97 -10.93 -5.48
C MET A 97 -11.83 -11.93 -5.73
N THR A 98 -10.92 -12.13 -4.77
CA THR A 98 -9.86 -13.16 -4.89
C THR A 98 -10.44 -14.58 -4.84
N HIS A 99 -11.43 -14.81 -4.00
CA HIS A 99 -12.14 -16.09 -3.89
C HIS A 99 -12.97 -16.39 -5.14
N ASP A 100 -13.67 -15.40 -5.69
CA ASP A 100 -14.52 -15.54 -6.89
C ASP A 100 -13.73 -15.96 -8.11
N ILE A 101 -12.50 -15.44 -8.25
CA ILE A 101 -11.62 -15.89 -9.32
C ILE A 101 -10.93 -17.22 -8.98
N GLY A 102 -11.10 -17.79 -7.79
CA GLY A 102 -10.47 -19.04 -7.36
C GLY A 102 -8.98 -18.92 -7.02
N LEU A 103 -8.50 -17.73 -6.63
CA LEU A 103 -7.13 -17.52 -6.17
C LEU A 103 -7.07 -17.70 -4.65
N ASN A 104 -6.51 -18.82 -4.21
CA ASN A 104 -6.38 -19.13 -2.78
C ASN A 104 -5.12 -18.50 -2.20
N LEU A 105 -5.27 -17.36 -1.52
CA LEU A 105 -4.19 -16.68 -0.82
C LEU A 105 -4.12 -17.17 0.63
N SER A 106 -2.91 -17.30 1.16
CA SER A 106 -2.73 -17.67 2.58
C SER A 106 -2.98 -16.47 3.49
N ASP A 107 -3.76 -16.69 4.56
CA ASP A 107 -3.96 -15.72 5.64
C ASP A 107 -2.90 -15.79 6.74
N THR A 108 -1.96 -16.74 6.66
CA THR A 108 -0.95 -16.97 7.70
C THR A 108 0.48 -16.93 7.16
N TYR A 109 0.69 -17.40 5.93
CA TYR A 109 2.00 -17.40 5.29
C TYR A 109 2.31 -16.04 4.68
N ARG A 110 3.30 -15.36 5.25
CA ARG A 110 3.76 -14.03 4.78
C ARG A 110 4.88 -14.17 3.74
N ILE A 111 4.78 -13.41 2.66
CA ILE A 111 5.74 -13.37 1.55
C ILE A 111 6.69 -12.17 1.63
N PRO A 112 7.87 -12.23 0.98
CA PRO A 112 8.79 -11.10 0.88
C PRO A 112 8.16 -9.88 0.18
N PHE A 113 8.29 -8.71 0.80
CA PHE A 113 7.85 -7.43 0.28
C PHE A 113 9.01 -6.44 0.28
N ASN A 114 9.59 -6.24 -0.91
CA ASN A 114 10.77 -5.41 -1.08
C ASN A 114 10.38 -3.96 -1.33
N VAL A 115 10.64 -3.10 -0.35
CA VAL A 115 10.45 -1.65 -0.46
C VAL A 115 11.52 -0.91 0.32
N ARG A 116 11.84 0.30 -0.15
CA ARG A 116 12.76 1.19 0.55
C ARG A 116 11.93 2.20 1.35
N LEU A 117 12.13 2.20 2.66
CA LEU A 117 11.59 3.20 3.57
C LEU A 117 12.75 4.05 4.09
N ASN A 118 12.52 5.35 4.28
CA ASN A 118 13.51 6.20 4.94
C ASN A 118 13.70 5.77 6.41
N GLU A 119 14.91 5.99 6.94
CA GLU A 119 15.29 5.52 8.29
C GLU A 119 14.42 6.15 9.38
N LYS A 120 14.12 7.45 9.28
CA LYS A 120 13.25 8.16 10.23
C LYS A 120 11.88 7.49 10.37
N MET A 121 11.27 7.07 9.26
CA MET A 121 9.98 6.39 9.24
C MET A 121 10.08 4.99 9.84
N VAL A 122 11.18 4.27 9.62
CA VAL A 122 11.42 2.99 10.28
C VAL A 122 11.52 3.20 11.79
N ASP A 123 12.22 4.22 12.24
CA ASP A 123 12.35 4.56 13.67
C ASP A 123 11.00 4.96 14.29
N GLU A 124 10.19 5.75 13.58
CA GLU A 124 8.83 6.12 13.99
C GLU A 124 7.95 4.87 14.16
N ILE A 125 7.96 3.96 13.18
CA ILE A 125 7.20 2.71 13.28
C ILE A 125 7.72 1.83 14.44
N GLN A 126 9.04 1.73 14.62
CA GLN A 126 9.62 0.94 15.71
C GLN A 126 9.34 1.55 17.09
N ALA A 127 9.22 2.88 17.19
CA ALA A 127 8.78 3.54 18.40
C ALA A 127 7.33 3.16 18.74
N LEU A 128 6.47 2.98 17.73
CA LEU A 128 5.11 2.48 17.92
C LEU A 128 5.08 1.03 18.40
N HIS A 129 6.04 0.19 17.98
CA HIS A 129 6.14 -1.19 18.49
C HIS A 129 6.43 -1.30 20.00
N LYS A 130 6.88 -0.21 20.63
CA LYS A 130 7.02 -0.18 22.09
C LYS A 130 5.67 -0.01 22.79
N ASN A 131 4.69 0.56 22.09
CA ASN A 131 3.34 0.81 22.59
C ASN A 131 2.31 -0.18 22.03
N HIS A 132 2.62 -0.87 20.93
CA HIS A 132 1.77 -1.84 20.26
C HIS A 132 2.59 -3.04 19.77
N THR A 133 1.98 -4.21 19.60
CA THR A 133 2.72 -5.47 19.36
C THR A 133 2.98 -5.83 17.90
N GLU A 134 2.57 -4.99 16.95
CA GLU A 134 2.65 -5.27 15.52
C GLU A 134 4.09 -5.29 15.01
N LYS A 135 4.32 -5.92 13.86
CA LYS A 135 5.60 -5.90 13.14
C LYS A 135 5.58 -4.86 12.01
N LEU A 136 6.76 -4.49 11.50
CA LEU A 136 6.88 -3.50 10.41
C LEU A 136 6.06 -3.90 9.16
N GLY A 137 6.01 -5.21 8.87
CA GLY A 137 5.17 -5.74 7.79
C GLY A 137 3.67 -5.53 8.03
N GLU A 138 3.21 -5.68 9.26
CA GLU A 138 1.80 -5.45 9.64
C GLU A 138 1.43 -3.98 9.55
N ILE A 139 2.35 -3.08 9.89
CA ILE A 139 2.13 -1.64 9.71
C ILE A 139 2.01 -1.27 8.22
N ILE A 140 2.79 -1.92 7.34
CA ILE A 140 2.64 -1.74 5.89
C ILE A 140 1.27 -2.23 5.43
N GLU A 141 0.83 -3.41 5.88
CA GLU A 141 -0.50 -3.95 5.58
C GLU A 141 -1.61 -3.01 6.07
N LEU A 142 -1.51 -2.51 7.31
CA LEU A 142 -2.45 -1.55 7.88
C LEU A 142 -2.49 -0.26 7.07
N SER A 143 -1.34 0.22 6.61
CA SER A 143 -1.25 1.42 5.77
C SER A 143 -1.97 1.24 4.43
N ILE A 144 -1.87 0.04 3.84
CA ILE A 144 -2.57 -0.31 2.60
C ILE A 144 -4.08 -0.40 2.86
N ALA A 145 -4.51 -1.06 3.94
CA ALA A 145 -5.92 -1.15 4.32
C ALA A 145 -6.52 0.23 4.63
N ASN A 146 -5.77 1.07 5.33
CA ASN A 146 -6.12 2.46 5.63
C ASN A 146 -6.34 3.26 4.36
N TYR A 147 -5.42 3.18 3.40
CA TYR A 147 -5.58 3.83 2.11
C TYR A 147 -6.89 3.42 1.42
N VAL A 148 -7.20 2.11 1.35
CA VAL A 148 -8.44 1.63 0.72
C VAL A 148 -9.69 2.11 1.45
N LEU A 149 -9.64 2.24 2.77
CA LEU A 149 -10.76 2.73 3.56
C LEU A 149 -11.01 4.24 3.33
N GLU A 150 -9.96 5.05 3.27
CA GLU A 150 -10.07 6.52 3.23
C GLU A 150 -10.30 7.11 1.85
N VAL A 151 -10.01 6.37 0.77
CA VAL A 151 -10.21 6.91 -0.58
C VAL A 151 -11.69 7.16 -0.88
N GLU A 152 -11.95 8.06 -1.83
CA GLU A 152 -13.30 8.32 -2.33
C GLU A 152 -13.98 7.03 -2.83
N GLU A 153 -15.29 6.95 -2.62
CA GLU A 153 -16.09 5.77 -2.96
C GLU A 153 -16.03 5.43 -4.45
N ASP A 154 -16.16 6.42 -5.33
CA ASP A 154 -16.07 6.21 -6.78
C ASP A 154 -14.68 5.70 -7.19
N TYR A 155 -13.61 6.22 -6.59
CA TYR A 155 -12.25 5.77 -6.86
C TYR A 155 -12.05 4.31 -6.45
N PHE A 156 -12.59 3.93 -5.29
CA PHE A 156 -12.58 2.54 -4.84
C PHE A 156 -13.37 1.63 -5.78
N ASN A 157 -14.65 1.95 -6.00
CA ASN A 157 -15.59 1.10 -6.73
C ASN A 157 -15.23 0.92 -8.20
N VAL A 158 -14.72 1.97 -8.84
CA VAL A 158 -14.40 1.97 -10.27
C VAL A 158 -12.94 1.61 -10.50
N VAL A 159 -12.01 2.33 -9.86
CA VAL A 159 -10.60 2.27 -10.23
C VAL A 159 -9.86 1.18 -9.47
N ILE A 160 -9.90 1.19 -8.13
CA ILE A 160 -9.17 0.20 -7.32
C ILE A 160 -9.65 -1.22 -7.64
N LYS A 161 -10.97 -1.46 -7.65
CA LYS A 161 -11.52 -2.78 -7.96
C LYS A 161 -11.15 -3.26 -9.36
N PHE A 162 -11.18 -2.38 -10.37
CA PHE A 162 -10.76 -2.77 -11.72
C PHE A 162 -9.29 -3.20 -11.76
N PHE A 163 -8.37 -2.37 -11.25
CA PHE A 163 -6.93 -2.70 -11.28
C PHE A 163 -6.62 -3.91 -10.40
N PHE A 164 -7.29 -4.04 -9.27
CA PHE A 164 -7.15 -5.20 -8.41
C PHE A 164 -7.59 -6.47 -9.14
N TYR A 165 -8.75 -6.47 -9.79
CA TYR A 165 -9.24 -7.57 -10.62
C TYR A 165 -8.22 -7.98 -11.70
N GLN A 166 -7.61 -7.01 -12.40
CA GLN A 166 -6.59 -7.30 -13.41
C GLN A 166 -5.35 -7.97 -12.80
N VAL A 167 -4.88 -7.50 -11.64
CA VAL A 167 -3.73 -8.09 -10.94
C VAL A 167 -4.01 -9.52 -10.50
N ILE A 168 -5.15 -9.76 -9.85
CA ILE A 168 -5.47 -11.10 -9.32
C ILE A 168 -5.74 -12.09 -10.46
N LYS A 169 -6.30 -11.62 -11.59
CA LYS A 169 -6.48 -12.43 -12.80
C LYS A 169 -5.12 -12.78 -13.43
N ALA A 170 -4.17 -11.86 -13.43
CA ALA A 170 -2.82 -12.11 -13.93
C ALA A 170 -2.05 -13.09 -13.04
N GLU A 171 -2.22 -13.03 -11.71
CA GLU A 171 -1.56 -13.96 -10.77
C GLU A 171 -2.09 -15.39 -10.89
N LYS A 172 -3.36 -15.57 -11.28
CA LYS A 172 -3.97 -16.88 -11.46
C LYS A 172 -3.48 -17.63 -12.72
N ASN A 173 -3.18 -16.89 -13.79
CA ASN A 173 -2.85 -17.44 -15.11
C ASN A 173 -1.35 -17.69 -15.26
#